data_AF-A0A0J9E383-F1
#
_entry.id   AF-A0A0J9E383-F1
#
_cell.length_a   1.000
_cell.length_b   1.000
_cell.length_c   1.000
_cell.angle_alpha   90.00
_cell.angle_beta   90.00
_cell.angle_gamma   90.00
#
_symmetry.space_group_name_H-M   'P 1'
#
loop_
_entity.id
_entity.type
_entity.pdbx_description
1 polymer ?
#
loop_
_entity_poly.entity_id
_entity_poly.type
_entity_poly.pdbx_seq_one_letter_code
_entity_poly.pdbx_strand_id
1 'polypeptide(L)' 'MINTRSTTWRGLTETERAGEPIALLKAHPTLMKRPVIDDNGALYLGWDKAVQAALLG' A
#
# COMPACT_ATOMS: atom_id res chain seq x y z
N MET A 1 1.79 -1.61 2.70
CA MET A 1 0.49 -2.06 2.14
C MET A 1 -0.48 -0.91 1.93
N ILE A 2 -0.77 -0.09 2.96
CA ILE A 2 -1.67 1.07 2.85
C ILE A 2 -0.90 2.36 2.47
N ASN A 3 -1.49 3.16 1.58
CA ASN A 3 -1.01 4.46 1.15
C ASN A 3 -1.68 5.58 1.97
N THR A 4 -1.03 5.98 3.06
CA THR A 4 -1.49 7.07 3.94
C THR A 4 -1.45 8.46 3.29
N ARG A 5 -0.83 8.57 2.11
CA ARG A 5 -0.77 9.81 1.32
C ARG A 5 -1.84 9.84 0.21
N SER A 6 -2.70 8.82 0.09
CA SER A 6 -3.77 8.79 -0.90
C SER A 6 -4.92 9.75 -0.52
N THR A 7 -5.68 10.22 -1.52
CA THR A 7 -6.91 10.99 -1.29
C THR A 7 -7.94 10.16 -0.52
N THR A 8 -8.05 8.86 -0.84
CA THR A 8 -8.91 7.92 -0.12
C THR A 8 -8.57 7.88 1.38
N TRP A 9 -7.29 7.72 1.74
CA TRP A 9 -6.89 7.70 3.16
C TRP A 9 -7.22 9.01 3.88
N ARG A 10 -6.99 10.15 3.23
CA ARG A 10 -7.31 11.46 3.82
C ARG A 10 -8.82 11.65 4.04
N GLY A 11 -9.66 11.02 3.22
CA GLY A 11 -11.12 11.04 3.36
C GLY A 11 -11.67 10.12 4.44
N LEU A 12 -10.88 9.17 4.96
CA LEU A 12 -11.29 8.29 6.05
C LEU A 12 -11.29 9.03 7.40
N THR A 13 -12.30 8.73 8.21
CA THR A 13 -12.39 9.10 9.62
C THR A 13 -11.37 8.34 10.46
N GLU A 14 -11.12 8.81 11.68
CA GLU A 14 -10.18 8.15 12.60
C GLU A 14 -10.62 6.72 12.95
N THR A 15 -11.93 6.52 13.16
CA THR A 15 -12.51 5.20 13.44
C THR A 15 -12.29 4.22 12.29
N GLU A 16 -12.44 4.68 11.04
CA GLU A 16 -12.15 3.86 9.86
C GLU A 16 -10.66 3.52 9.78
N ARG A 17 -9.77 4.50 10.00
CA ARG A 17 -8.32 4.29 9.97
C ARG A 17 -7.83 3.31 11.05
N ALA A 18 -8.51 3.25 12.19
CA ALA A 18 -8.25 2.30 13.27
C ALA A 18 -8.73 0.87 12.97
N GLY A 19 -9.47 0.67 11.88
CA GLY A 19 -9.95 -0.64 11.45
C GLY A 19 -8.85 -1.58 10.95
N GLU A 20 -9.21 -2.85 10.76
CA GLU A 20 -8.30 -3.88 10.27
C GLU A 20 -7.74 -3.55 8.87
N PRO A 21 -6.39 -3.53 8.68
CA PRO A 21 -5.78 -3.13 7.42
C PRO A 21 -6.25 -3.93 6.20
N ILE A 22 -6.48 -5.24 6.35
CA ILE A 22 -6.98 -6.09 5.26
C ILE A 22 -8.43 -5.73 4.93
N ALA A 23 -9.27 -5.47 5.93
CA ALA A 23 -10.66 -5.06 5.72
C ALA A 23 -10.71 -3.70 5.01
N LEU A 24 -9.85 -2.76 5.40
CA LEU A 24 -9.71 -1.46 4.74
C LEU A 24 -9.28 -1.59 3.28
N LEU A 25 -8.32 -2.46 2.97
CA LEU A 25 -7.88 -2.69 1.60
C LEU A 25 -8.95 -3.38 0.73
N LYS A 26 -9.75 -4.27 1.31
CA LYS A 26 -10.91 -4.89 0.63
C LYS A 26 -12.00 -3.86 0.35
N ALA A 27 -12.31 -3.00 1.32
CA ALA A 27 -13.33 -1.96 1.17
C ALA A 27 -12.87 -0.81 0.25
N HIS A 28 -11.58 -0.49 0.28
CA HIS A 28 -10.98 0.60 -0.47
C HIS A 28 -9.69 0.15 -1.19
N PRO A 29 -9.81 -0.53 -2.34
CA PRO A 29 -8.63 -1.02 -3.09
C PRO A 29 -7.64 0.10 -3.48
N THR A 30 -8.12 1.34 -3.61
CA THR A 30 -7.28 2.52 -3.90
C THR A 30 -6.31 2.89 -2.78
N LEU A 31 -6.50 2.36 -1.56
CA LEU A 31 -5.55 2.47 -0.46
C LEU A 31 -4.28 1.65 -0.69
N MET A 32 -4.28 0.68 -1.60
CA MET A 32 -3.09 -0.14 -1.84
C MET A 32 -1.96 0.71 -2.45
N LYS A 33 -0.74 0.58 -1.89
CA LYS A 33 0.46 1.15 -2.53
C LYS A 33 0.64 0.49 -3.89
N ARG A 34 0.87 1.32 -4.92
CA ARG A 34 1.09 0.91 -6.31
C ARG A 34 2.41 1.52 -6.82
N PRO A 35 3.11 0.88 -7.76
CA PRO A 35 2.80 -0.40 -8.42
C PRO A 35 2.97 -1.63 -7.51
N VAL A 36 2.43 -2.79 -7.91
CA VAL A 36 2.81 -4.09 -7.35
C VAL A 36 3.85 -4.68 -8.29
N ILE A 37 4.99 -5.09 -7.75
CA ILE A 37 6.11 -5.64 -8.53
C ILE A 37 6.35 -7.06 -8.04
N ASP A 38 6.32 -8.02 -8.95
CA ASP A 38 6.73 -9.41 -8.72
C ASP A 38 8.14 -9.59 -9.24
N ASP A 39 9.05 -10.01 -8.37
CA ASP A 39 10.39 -10.43 -8.72
C ASP A 39 10.62 -11.85 -8.18
N ASN A 40 10.49 -12.84 -9.07
CA ASN A 40 10.73 -14.25 -8.78
C ASN A 40 9.98 -14.79 -7.53
N GLY A 41 8.75 -14.31 -7.29
CA GLY A 41 7.93 -14.71 -6.14
C GLY A 41 8.06 -13.81 -4.91
N ALA A 42 8.97 -12.84 -4.92
CA ALA A 42 8.99 -11.75 -3.96
C ALA A 42 8.08 -10.60 -4.46
N LEU A 43 7.04 -10.28 -3.69
CA LEU A 43 6.12 -9.20 -4.00
C LEU A 43 6.52 -7.90 -3.29
N TYR A 44 6.75 -6.86 -4.08
CA TYR A 44 7.04 -5.50 -3.62
C TYR A 44 5.85 -4.58 -3.91
N LEU A 45 5.60 -3.64 -3.00
CA LEU A 45 4.49 -2.70 -3.10
C LEU A 45 4.98 -1.26 -3.06
N GLY A 46 4.85 -0.58 -4.20
CA GLY A 46 5.36 0.76 -4.44
C GLY A 46 6.73 0.77 -5.10
N TRP A 47 7.26 1.97 -5.30
CA TRP A 47 8.60 2.20 -5.88
C TRP A 47 9.40 3.16 -5.01
N ASP A 48 9.53 2.81 -3.73
CA ASP A 48 10.34 3.59 -2.79
C ASP A 48 11.83 3.17 -2.84
N LYS A 49 12.65 3.86 -2.06
CA LYS A 49 14.10 3.61 -2.03
C LYS A 49 14.47 2.22 -1.51
N ALA A 50 13.66 1.63 -0.64
CA ALA A 50 13.90 0.27 -0.16
C ALA A 50 13.62 -0.75 -1.26
N VAL A 51 12.51 -0.58 -1.99
CA VAL A 51 12.18 -1.41 -3.16
C VAL A 51 13.23 -1.26 -4.27
N GLN A 52 13.67 -0.03 -4.56
CA GLN A 52 14.75 0.21 -5.53
C GLN A 52 16.05 -0.49 -5.13
N ALA A 53 16.44 -0.41 -3.85
CA ALA A 53 17.65 -1.08 -3.37
C ALA A 53 17.54 -2.61 -3.43
N ALA A 54 16.35 -3.17 -3.21
CA ALA A 54 16.12 -4.62 -3.30
C ALA A 54 16.12 -5.14 -4.75
N LEU A 55 15.61 -4.34 -5.70
CA LEU A 55 15.41 -4.77 -7.10
C LEU A 55 16.50 -4.32 -8.07
N LEU A 56 17.25 -3.26 -7.75
CA LEU A 56 18.33 -2.73 -8.59
C LEU A 56 19.73 -2.99 -8.02
N GLY A 57 19.81 -3.74 -6.92
CA GLY A 57 21.04 -4.10 -6.22
C GLY A 57 21.88 -5.13 -6.98
#